data_AF-A0A6B3NB60-F1
#
_entry.id   AF-A0A6B3NB60-F1
#
_cell.length_a   1.000
_cell.length_b   1.000
_cell.length_c   1.000
_cell.angle_alpha   90.00
_cell.angle_beta   90.00
_cell.angle_gamma   90.00
#
_symmetry.space_group_name_H-M   'P 1'
#
loop_
_entity.id
_entity.type
_entity.pdbx_description
1 polymer ?
#
loop_
_entity_poly.entity_id
_entity_poly.type
_entity_poly.pdbx_seq_one_letter_code
_entity_poly.pdbx_strand_id
1 'polypeptide(L)'
;MLEPTSKQIEYIENTLDVCRSVWNFALAHRKDWCKSRKSSVNACSIDKEYIISVDEPFPNYHRQAKLLTEAKKNNDFLKSANAQVLQEEEDSEERYTKPNQLTIITMHKAKGLDWDYVFLPFLHEDVLPGKPWVPTAAKFLGDFALSEVARAQIRAAVHRQYMNEEMVNKIPEPETAWNEAAQLKKAEEYRLLYVAMTRAKRLLWMSAAHLGPFRWNIVQGNETMNLQTKMPCPVIPILKAEFPQSMMS
;
A
#
# COMPACT_ATOMS: atom_id res chain seq x y z
N MET A 1 -0.20 -9.79 -28.83
CA MET A 1 0.75 -9.63 -27.70
C MET A 1 1.87 -8.76 -28.24
N LEU A 2 2.05 -7.55 -27.72
CA LEU A 2 3.06 -6.62 -28.23
C LEU A 2 4.41 -7.01 -27.62
N GLU A 3 5.32 -7.51 -28.44
CA GLU A 3 6.70 -7.77 -28.02
C GLU A 3 7.48 -6.45 -28.02
N PRO A 4 8.22 -6.14 -26.94
CA PRO A 4 9.04 -4.94 -26.89
C PRO A 4 10.15 -5.02 -27.94
N THR A 5 10.39 -3.89 -28.63
CA THR A 5 11.50 -3.75 -29.57
C THR A 5 12.85 -3.80 -28.84
N SER A 6 13.93 -4.18 -29.53
CA SER A 6 15.28 -4.27 -28.93
C SER A 6 15.71 -2.98 -28.23
N LYS A 7 15.33 -1.81 -28.78
CA LYS A 7 15.61 -0.50 -28.15
C LYS A 7 14.84 -0.28 -26.84
N GLN A 8 13.61 -0.80 -26.74
CA GLN A 8 12.83 -0.73 -25.50
C GLN A 8 13.41 -1.65 -24.44
N ILE A 9 13.88 -2.85 -24.83
CA ILE A 9 14.57 -3.79 -23.93
C ILE A 9 15.83 -3.14 -23.35
N GLU A 10 16.69 -2.59 -24.21
CA GLU A 10 17.92 -1.91 -23.79
C GLU A 10 17.65 -0.75 -22.82
N TYR A 11 16.62 0.07 -23.11
CA TYR A 11 16.21 1.15 -22.21
C TYR A 11 15.72 0.64 -20.85
N ILE A 12 14.93 -0.44 -20.83
CA ILE A 12 14.42 -1.07 -19.61
C ILE A 12 15.58 -1.63 -18.79
N GLU A 13 16.48 -2.38 -19.42
CA GLU A 13 17.64 -2.99 -18.77
C GLU A 13 18.56 -1.93 -18.16
N ASN A 14 18.90 -0.89 -18.92
CA ASN A 14 19.69 0.23 -18.41
C ASN A 14 19.00 0.91 -17.22
N THR A 15 17.68 1.13 -17.29
CA THR A 15 16.91 1.71 -16.17
C THR A 15 16.98 0.82 -14.93
N LEU A 16 16.84 -0.50 -15.10
CA LEU A 16 16.92 -1.47 -14.00
C LEU A 16 18.32 -1.52 -13.38
N ASP A 17 19.37 -1.44 -14.19
CA ASP A 17 20.76 -1.42 -13.72
C ASP A 17 21.06 -0.15 -12.91
N VAL A 18 20.58 1.01 -13.36
CA VAL A 18 20.69 2.25 -12.59
C VAL A 18 19.95 2.12 -11.26
N CYS A 19 18.71 1.62 -11.25
CA CYS A 19 17.94 1.41 -10.03
C CYS A 19 18.66 0.46 -9.06
N ARG A 20 19.19 -0.65 -9.57
CA ARG A 20 19.95 -1.63 -8.78
C ARG A 20 21.19 -0.99 -8.17
N SER A 21 21.91 -0.18 -8.92
CA SER A 21 23.12 0.51 -8.43
C SER A 21 22.81 1.48 -7.28
N VAL A 22 21.74 2.27 -7.42
CA VAL A 22 21.29 3.24 -6.40
C VAL A 22 20.83 2.51 -5.14
N TRP A 23 20.02 1.47 -5.29
CA TRP A 23 19.54 0.66 -4.17
C TRP A 23 20.70 -0.03 -3.43
N ASN A 24 21.62 -0.66 -4.16
CA ASN A 24 22.80 -1.33 -3.58
C ASN A 24 23.67 -0.35 -2.80
N PHE A 25 23.91 0.85 -3.34
CA PHE A 25 24.66 1.90 -2.64
C PHE A 25 23.93 2.35 -1.37
N ALA A 26 22.64 2.68 -1.46
CA ALA A 26 21.84 3.12 -0.33
C ALA A 26 21.79 2.07 0.80
N LEU A 27 21.63 0.79 0.44
CA LEU A 27 21.64 -0.30 1.40
C LEU A 27 23.02 -0.54 2.01
N ALA A 28 24.07 -0.56 1.19
CA ALA A 28 25.45 -0.73 1.67
C ALA A 28 25.82 0.39 2.65
N HIS A 29 25.50 1.64 2.30
CA HIS A 29 25.76 2.79 3.15
C HIS A 29 25.06 2.69 4.52
N ARG A 30 23.78 2.26 4.56
CA ARG A 30 23.06 1.98 5.82
C ARG A 30 23.72 0.88 6.63
N LYS A 31 24.07 -0.25 5.98
CA LYS A 31 24.72 -1.39 6.64
C LYS A 31 26.08 -1.01 7.22
N ASP A 32 26.88 -0.25 6.48
CA ASP A 32 28.21 0.16 6.91
C ASP A 32 28.13 1.16 8.06
N TRP A 33 27.19 2.11 8.03
CA TRP A 33 26.93 3.01 9.16
C TRP A 33 26.53 2.24 10.43
N CYS A 34 25.69 1.21 10.31
CA CYS A 34 25.29 0.38 11.44
C CYS A 34 26.46 -0.46 11.96
N LYS A 35 27.29 -1.01 11.05
CA LYS A 35 28.44 -1.84 11.43
C LYS A 35 29.55 -1.00 12.06
N SER A 36 29.77 0.23 11.62
CA SER A 36 30.78 1.13 12.22
C SER A 36 30.48 1.45 13.69
N ARG A 37 29.20 1.40 14.10
CA ARG A 37 28.74 1.63 15.47
C ARG A 37 28.51 0.35 16.28
N LYS A 38 28.67 -0.81 15.64
CA LYS A 38 28.63 -2.12 16.28
C LYS A 38 30.06 -2.60 16.52
N SER A 39 30.80 -1.93 17.41
CA SER A 39 32.02 -2.53 17.99
C SER A 39 31.75 -3.01 19.41
N SER A 40 32.46 -4.07 19.79
CA SER A 40 32.50 -4.48 21.19
C SER A 40 33.23 -3.41 21.99
N VAL A 41 32.70 -3.01 23.15
CA VAL A 41 33.30 -1.98 24.02
C VAL A 41 34.79 -2.26 24.33
N ASN A 42 35.19 -3.53 24.28
CA ASN A 42 36.51 -4.01 24.67
C ASN A 42 37.39 -4.53 23.51
N ALA A 43 37.02 -4.33 22.24
CA ALA A 43 37.83 -4.81 21.11
C ALA A 43 37.60 -4.03 19.80
N CYS A 44 38.68 -3.76 19.08
CA CYS A 44 38.66 -3.27 17.70
C CYS A 44 38.95 -4.41 16.71
N SER A 45 38.43 -4.29 15.49
CA SER A 45 38.66 -5.26 14.40
C SER A 45 40.06 -5.06 13.80
N ILE A 46 40.86 -6.13 13.70
CA ILE A 46 42.23 -6.07 13.15
C ILE A 46 42.22 -6.13 11.61
N ASP A 47 41.18 -6.70 11.00
CA ASP A 47 41.12 -6.91 9.54
C ASP A 47 40.72 -5.65 8.77
N LYS A 48 39.81 -4.87 9.35
CA LYS A 48 39.26 -3.65 8.74
C LYS A 48 38.56 -2.77 9.75
N GLU A 49 38.61 -1.47 9.49
CA GLU A 49 37.85 -0.43 10.20
C GLU A 49 37.04 0.41 9.21
N TYR A 50 35.97 1.02 9.72
CA TYR A 50 35.12 1.90 8.93
C TYR A 50 35.63 3.34 9.03
N ILE A 51 35.92 3.96 7.89
CA ILE A 51 36.29 5.39 7.81
C ILE A 51 35.00 6.23 7.75
N ILE A 52 34.22 6.20 8.84
CA ILE A 52 32.99 6.99 8.99
C ILE A 52 33.14 7.82 10.24
N SER A 53 32.90 9.13 10.14
CA SER A 53 32.95 10.03 11.30
C SER A 53 31.97 9.58 12.39
N VAL A 54 32.38 9.73 13.66
CA VAL A 54 31.53 9.45 14.82
C VAL A 54 30.27 10.31 14.78
N ASP A 55 30.41 11.57 14.36
CA ASP A 55 29.34 12.55 14.28
C ASP A 55 28.45 12.37 13.04
N GLU A 56 28.78 11.44 12.13
CA GLU A 56 28.03 11.24 10.88
C GLU A 56 26.61 10.73 11.18
N PRO A 57 25.54 11.47 10.84
CA PRO A 57 24.19 11.04 11.18
C PRO A 57 23.72 9.86 10.32
N PHE A 58 22.71 9.13 10.79
CA PHE A 58 22.17 7.96 10.08
C PHE A 58 21.79 8.32 8.63
N PRO A 59 22.24 7.55 7.62
CA PRO A 59 21.95 7.81 6.22
C PRO A 59 20.51 7.40 5.89
N ASN A 60 19.56 8.19 6.39
CA ASN A 60 18.14 8.06 6.08
C ASN A 60 17.83 8.41 4.63
N TYR A 61 16.62 8.08 4.21
CA TYR A 61 16.13 8.32 2.85
C TYR A 61 16.39 9.76 2.36
N HIS A 62 16.02 10.77 3.15
CA HIS A 62 16.14 12.17 2.73
C HIS A 62 17.59 12.57 2.43
N ARG A 63 18.54 12.09 3.23
CA ARG A 63 19.97 12.32 2.99
C ARG A 63 20.45 11.62 1.73
N GLN A 64 20.04 10.37 1.54
CA GLN A 64 20.41 9.58 0.36
C GLN A 64 19.82 10.18 -0.93
N ALA A 65 18.58 10.65 -0.89
CA ALA A 65 17.94 11.35 -2.01
C ALA A 65 18.65 12.67 -2.35
N LYS A 66 19.10 13.42 -1.35
CA LYS A 66 19.91 14.64 -1.55
C LYS A 66 21.26 14.32 -2.20
N LEU A 67 21.98 13.32 -1.67
CA LEU A 67 23.24 12.84 -2.24
C LEU A 67 23.07 12.35 -3.68
N LEU A 68 21.98 11.62 -3.96
CA LEU A 68 21.67 11.16 -5.31
C LEU A 68 21.45 12.35 -6.27
N THR A 69 20.75 13.39 -5.80
CA THR A 69 20.53 14.62 -6.58
C THR A 69 21.84 15.34 -6.90
N GLU A 70 22.78 15.37 -5.95
CA GLU A 70 24.12 15.93 -6.15
C GLU A 70 24.96 15.05 -7.09
N ALA A 71 24.98 13.74 -6.88
CA ALA A 71 25.70 12.77 -7.71
C ALA A 71 25.23 12.77 -9.17
N LYS A 72 23.92 12.94 -9.39
CA LYS A 72 23.33 13.08 -10.73
C LYS A 72 23.88 14.26 -11.52
N LYS A 73 24.43 15.29 -10.90
CA LYS A 73 25.04 16.41 -11.66
C LYS A 73 26.29 15.95 -12.43
N ASN A 74 27.06 15.07 -11.81
CA ASN A 74 28.40 14.69 -12.27
C ASN A 74 28.45 13.30 -12.92
N ASN A 75 27.37 12.51 -12.85
CA ASN A 75 27.36 11.14 -13.34
C ASN A 75 26.27 10.92 -14.41
N ASP A 76 26.71 10.72 -15.65
CA ASP A 76 25.82 10.54 -16.79
C ASP A 76 25.05 9.21 -16.76
N PHE A 77 25.61 8.16 -16.14
CA PHE A 77 24.90 6.90 -15.91
C PHE A 77 23.67 7.12 -15.02
N LEU A 78 23.79 7.92 -13.95
CA LEU A 78 22.65 8.24 -13.08
C LEU A 78 21.63 9.20 -13.72
N LYS A 79 22.04 9.99 -14.73
CA LYS A 79 21.14 10.85 -15.52
C LYS A 79 20.31 10.04 -16.52
N SER A 80 20.76 8.86 -16.92
CA SER A 80 20.10 8.05 -17.96
C SER A 80 18.73 7.50 -17.54
N ALA A 81 18.47 7.38 -16.23
CA ALA A 81 17.20 6.93 -15.69
C ALA A 81 16.31 8.08 -15.17
N ASN A 82 15.00 7.92 -15.33
CA ASN A 82 14.02 8.90 -14.86
C ASN A 82 14.10 9.06 -13.33
N ALA A 83 14.11 10.30 -12.85
CA ALA A 83 14.22 10.64 -11.44
C ALA A 83 13.07 10.11 -10.57
N GLN A 84 11.86 9.97 -11.13
CA GLN A 84 10.70 9.43 -10.40
C GLN A 84 10.90 7.96 -10.02
N VAL A 85 11.61 7.18 -10.84
CA VAL A 85 11.85 5.75 -10.60
C VAL A 85 12.89 5.54 -9.49
N LEU A 86 13.74 6.53 -9.25
CA LEU A 86 14.84 6.46 -8.30
C LEU A 86 14.50 7.03 -6.91
N GLN A 87 13.33 7.64 -6.76
CA GLN A 87 12.82 8.10 -5.48
C GLN A 87 11.99 6.97 -4.87
N GLU A 88 12.63 6.16 -4.03
CA GLU A 88 11.91 5.21 -3.17
C GLU A 88 11.02 6.01 -2.22
N GLU A 89 9.70 5.96 -2.36
CA GLU A 89 8.79 6.47 -1.33
C GLU A 89 8.78 5.50 -0.13
N GLU A 90 9.91 5.32 0.54
CA GLU A 90 9.95 4.70 1.86
C GLU A 90 9.54 5.81 2.84
N ASP A 91 8.23 6.07 2.91
CA ASP A 91 7.58 6.87 3.95
C ASP A 91 8.02 6.27 5.28
N SER A 92 9.01 6.88 5.94
CA SER A 92 9.57 6.30 7.15
C SER A 92 8.46 6.16 8.19
N GLU A 93 8.26 4.95 8.71
CA GLU A 93 7.20 4.66 9.70
C GLU A 93 7.27 5.61 10.90
N GLU A 94 8.47 6.12 11.22
CA GLU A 94 8.73 7.16 12.22
C GLU A 94 7.90 8.42 12.04
N ARG A 95 7.49 8.78 10.81
CA ARG A 95 6.63 9.94 10.56
C ARG A 95 5.27 9.78 11.23
N TYR A 96 4.78 8.55 11.38
CA TYR A 96 3.45 8.25 11.89
C TYR A 96 3.42 8.04 13.41
N THR A 97 4.58 7.85 14.03
CA THR A 97 4.75 7.50 15.46
C THR A 97 5.41 8.60 16.30
N LYS A 98 5.57 9.82 15.77
CA LYS A 98 6.14 10.94 16.54
C LYS A 98 5.25 11.30 17.75
N PRO A 99 5.85 11.72 18.88
CA PRO A 99 5.08 12.20 20.02
C PRO A 99 4.33 13.50 19.69
N ASN A 100 3.24 13.76 20.41
CA ASN A 100 2.44 14.99 20.34
C ASN A 100 1.85 15.34 18.96
N GLN A 101 1.51 14.33 18.15
CA GLN A 101 0.84 14.54 16.88
C GLN A 101 -0.44 13.70 16.74
N LEU A 102 -1.39 14.21 15.97
CA LEU A 102 -2.52 13.44 15.48
C LEU A 102 -2.17 12.85 14.11
N THR A 103 -2.21 11.53 14.00
CA THR A 103 -1.90 10.83 12.75
C THR A 103 -3.18 10.53 11.98
N ILE A 104 -3.35 11.15 10.81
CA ILE A 104 -4.45 10.87 9.88
C ILE A 104 -3.88 10.15 8.66
N ILE A 105 -4.27 8.88 8.49
CA ILE A 105 -3.79 8.01 7.41
C ILE A 105 -4.91 7.10 6.91
N THR A 106 -4.70 6.49 5.76
CA THR A 106 -5.61 5.46 5.24
C THR A 106 -5.40 4.13 5.99
N MET A 107 -6.41 3.27 6.00
CA MET A 107 -6.33 1.93 6.58
C MET A 107 -5.16 1.11 6.00
N HIS A 108 -4.84 1.31 4.72
CA HIS A 108 -3.72 0.64 4.06
C HIS A 108 -2.37 1.05 4.64
N LYS A 109 -2.16 2.35 4.90
CA LYS A 109 -0.92 2.87 5.49
C LYS A 109 -0.78 2.56 6.98
N ALA A 110 -1.86 2.14 7.64
CA ALA A 110 -1.82 1.76 9.05
C ALA A 110 -1.22 0.37 9.30
N LYS A 111 -0.99 -0.43 8.25
CA LYS A 111 -0.46 -1.79 8.38
C LYS A 111 0.92 -1.78 9.05
N GLY A 112 1.09 -2.55 10.12
CA GLY A 112 2.35 -2.65 10.86
C GLY A 112 2.51 -1.63 12.00
N LEU A 113 1.66 -0.60 12.04
CA LEU A 113 1.67 0.44 13.07
C LEU A 113 0.62 0.14 14.15
N ASP A 114 0.71 0.79 15.30
CA ASP A 114 -0.30 0.68 16.36
C ASP A 114 -0.40 1.97 17.19
N TRP A 115 -1.58 2.18 17.78
CA TRP A 115 -1.89 3.37 18.59
C TRP A 115 -2.74 2.99 19.80
N ASP A 116 -2.66 3.79 20.87
CA ASP A 116 -3.52 3.61 22.03
C ASP A 116 -5.00 3.82 21.69
N TYR A 117 -5.29 4.81 20.86
CA TYR A 117 -6.64 5.23 20.47
C TYR A 117 -6.73 5.30 18.94
N VAL A 118 -7.68 4.59 18.34
CA VAL A 118 -7.93 4.60 16.90
C VAL A 118 -9.37 5.00 16.62
N PHE A 119 -9.55 5.95 15.72
CA PHE A 119 -10.85 6.43 15.27
C PHE A 119 -11.02 6.04 13.80
N LEU A 120 -12.07 5.26 13.51
CA LEU A 120 -12.47 4.85 12.17
C LEU A 120 -13.79 5.56 11.80
N PRO A 121 -13.71 6.81 11.28
CA PRO A 121 -14.89 7.53 10.85
C PRO A 121 -15.38 7.06 9.47
N PHE A 122 -16.59 7.48 9.13
CA PHE A 122 -17.16 7.37 7.79
C PHE A 122 -17.37 5.93 7.29
N LEU A 123 -17.65 4.98 8.19
CA LEU A 123 -17.88 3.57 7.85
C LEU A 123 -19.27 3.36 7.24
N HIS A 124 -19.38 3.55 5.93
CA HIS A 124 -20.62 3.39 5.17
C HIS A 124 -20.51 2.27 4.14
N GLU A 125 -21.64 1.69 3.76
CA GLU A 125 -21.71 0.56 2.83
C GLU A 125 -21.14 0.91 1.44
N ASP A 126 -21.26 2.17 0.99
CA ASP A 126 -20.76 2.65 -0.29
C ASP A 126 -19.23 2.73 -0.37
N VAL A 127 -18.54 2.72 0.78
CA VAL A 127 -17.08 2.74 0.89
C VAL A 127 -16.53 1.36 1.30
N LEU A 128 -17.20 0.65 2.21
CA LEU A 128 -16.81 -0.66 2.71
C LEU A 128 -18.03 -1.57 2.83
N PRO A 129 -18.17 -2.63 2.00
CA PRO A 129 -17.28 -3.05 0.91
C PRO A 129 -17.47 -2.25 -0.41
N GLY A 130 -18.41 -1.31 -0.46
CA GLY A 130 -18.77 -0.69 -1.74
C GLY A 130 -19.41 -1.69 -2.70
N LYS A 131 -19.78 -1.19 -3.89
CA LYS A 131 -20.35 -2.01 -4.96
C LYS A 131 -19.35 -2.10 -6.11
N PRO A 132 -19.14 -3.29 -6.70
CA PRO A 132 -18.36 -3.41 -7.92
C PRO A 132 -19.06 -2.61 -9.03
N TRP A 133 -18.52 -1.44 -9.35
CA TRP A 133 -19.03 -0.59 -10.41
C TRP A 133 -18.19 -0.81 -11.67
N VAL A 134 -18.86 -1.18 -12.76
CA VAL A 134 -18.24 -1.31 -14.07
C VAL A 134 -18.65 -0.09 -14.90
N PRO A 135 -17.69 0.77 -15.32
CA PRO A 135 -17.97 1.85 -16.25
C PRO A 135 -18.58 1.29 -17.54
N THR A 136 -19.54 2.00 -18.14
CA THR A 136 -20.17 1.57 -19.41
C THR A 136 -19.14 1.28 -20.50
N ALA A 137 -18.07 2.06 -20.56
CA ALA A 137 -16.96 1.87 -21.51
C ALA A 137 -16.12 0.61 -21.25
N ALA A 138 -16.18 0.04 -20.04
CA ALA A 138 -15.44 -1.16 -19.66
C ALA A 138 -16.29 -2.45 -19.74
N LYS A 139 -17.59 -2.33 -20.08
CA LYS A 139 -18.46 -3.47 -20.33
C LYS A 139 -18.05 -4.12 -21.65
N PHE A 140 -17.54 -5.34 -21.58
CA PHE A 140 -17.11 -6.09 -22.76
C PHE A 140 -17.72 -7.49 -22.69
N LEU A 141 -18.68 -7.76 -23.58
CA LEU A 141 -19.45 -9.02 -23.68
C LEU A 141 -20.41 -9.32 -22.50
N GLY A 142 -20.54 -8.42 -21.52
CA GLY A 142 -21.49 -8.54 -20.40
C GLY A 142 -21.34 -7.42 -19.36
N ASP A 143 -22.02 -7.56 -18.23
CA ASP A 143 -21.95 -6.62 -17.09
C ASP A 143 -20.77 -6.90 -16.15
N PHE A 144 -19.62 -7.28 -16.69
CA PHE A 144 -18.40 -7.59 -15.94
C PHE A 144 -17.17 -6.89 -16.54
N ALA A 145 -16.19 -6.57 -15.69
CA ALA A 145 -14.93 -5.97 -16.13
C ALA A 145 -13.98 -7.06 -16.62
N LEU A 146 -13.57 -6.99 -17.90
CA LEU A 146 -12.70 -7.99 -18.55
C LEU A 146 -11.40 -8.24 -17.76
N SER A 147 -10.80 -7.19 -17.19
CA SER A 147 -9.56 -7.30 -16.43
C SER A 147 -9.71 -8.09 -15.13
N GLU A 148 -10.83 -7.96 -14.43
CA GLU A 148 -11.10 -8.71 -13.20
C GLU A 148 -11.41 -10.18 -13.53
N VAL A 149 -12.23 -10.44 -14.57
CA VAL A 149 -12.53 -11.79 -15.05
C VAL A 149 -11.27 -12.51 -15.54
N ALA A 150 -10.48 -11.87 -16.40
CA ALA A 150 -9.23 -12.44 -16.90
C ALA A 150 -8.24 -12.74 -15.76
N ARG A 151 -8.13 -11.83 -14.78
CA ARG A 151 -7.27 -12.06 -13.60
C ARG A 151 -7.77 -13.25 -12.77
N ALA A 152 -9.08 -13.39 -12.57
CA ALA A 152 -9.66 -14.53 -11.84
C ALA A 152 -9.44 -15.84 -12.60
N GLN A 153 -9.68 -15.86 -13.92
CA GLN A 153 -9.44 -17.01 -14.79
C GLN A 153 -7.97 -17.45 -14.80
N ILE A 154 -7.04 -16.51 -14.97
CA ILE A 154 -5.60 -16.78 -14.92
C ILE A 154 -5.19 -17.30 -13.54
N ARG A 155 -5.66 -16.67 -12.46
CA ARG A 155 -5.37 -17.14 -11.10
C ARG A 155 -5.86 -18.57 -10.87
N ALA A 156 -7.07 -18.89 -11.31
CA ALA A 156 -7.64 -20.23 -11.21
C ALA A 156 -6.84 -21.26 -12.03
N ALA A 157 -6.41 -20.90 -13.24
CA ALA A 157 -5.59 -21.76 -14.08
C ALA A 157 -4.20 -22.02 -13.45
N VAL A 158 -3.50 -20.95 -13.04
CA VAL A 158 -2.17 -21.04 -12.42
C VAL A 158 -2.21 -21.83 -11.12
N HIS A 159 -3.19 -21.57 -10.24
CA HIS A 159 -3.31 -22.30 -8.97
C HIS A 159 -3.54 -23.81 -9.16
N ARG A 160 -4.28 -24.22 -10.21
CA ARG A 160 -4.48 -25.63 -10.53
C ARG A 160 -3.23 -26.29 -11.10
N GLN A 161 -2.45 -25.58 -11.92
CA GLN A 161 -1.16 -26.06 -12.41
C GLN A 161 -0.20 -26.40 -11.27
N TYR A 162 -0.17 -25.61 -10.19
CA TYR A 162 0.66 -25.90 -9.01
C TYR A 162 0.15 -27.08 -8.17
N MET A 163 -1.16 -27.38 -8.21
CA MET A 163 -1.74 -28.45 -7.39
C MET A 163 -1.81 -29.80 -8.09
N ASN A 164 -2.05 -29.86 -9.41
CA ASN A 164 -2.13 -31.09 -10.19
C ASN A 164 -1.61 -30.87 -11.62
N GLU A 165 -0.56 -31.59 -12.00
CA GLU A 165 0.14 -31.42 -13.30
C GLU A 165 -0.64 -32.00 -14.50
N GLU A 166 -1.57 -32.95 -14.27
CA GLU A 166 -2.24 -33.73 -15.34
C GLU A 166 -3.66 -33.27 -15.71
N MET A 167 -4.23 -32.25 -15.06
CA MET A 167 -5.65 -31.91 -15.26
C MET A 167 -5.84 -30.75 -16.25
N VAL A 168 -6.65 -31.02 -17.29
CA VAL A 168 -7.03 -30.07 -18.36
C VAL A 168 -7.40 -28.68 -17.81
N ASN A 169 -6.80 -27.64 -18.42
CA ASN A 169 -7.04 -26.21 -18.16
C ASN A 169 -8.49 -25.79 -18.45
N LYS A 170 -9.47 -26.23 -17.65
CA LYS A 170 -10.85 -25.75 -17.79
C LYS A 170 -10.97 -24.37 -17.13
N ILE A 171 -10.84 -23.35 -17.95
CA ILE A 171 -11.04 -21.95 -17.55
C ILE A 171 -12.50 -21.78 -17.08
N PRO A 172 -12.73 -21.23 -15.87
CA PRO A 172 -14.08 -20.98 -15.37
C PRO A 172 -14.85 -19.99 -16.27
N GLU A 173 -16.17 -20.15 -16.35
CA GLU A 173 -17.02 -19.27 -17.16
C GLU A 173 -16.94 -17.82 -16.65
N PRO A 174 -17.02 -16.82 -17.54
CA PRO A 174 -16.85 -15.40 -17.19
C PRO A 174 -17.71 -14.94 -16.01
N GLU A 175 -18.97 -15.36 -15.95
CA GLU A 175 -19.90 -14.98 -14.88
C GLU A 175 -19.49 -15.58 -13.52
N THR A 176 -19.10 -16.85 -13.50
CA THR A 176 -18.60 -17.50 -12.28
C THR A 176 -17.32 -16.85 -11.77
N ALA A 177 -16.39 -16.53 -12.67
CA ALA A 177 -15.14 -15.86 -12.36
C ALA A 177 -15.36 -14.41 -11.86
N TRP A 178 -16.36 -13.70 -12.42
CA TRP A 178 -16.76 -12.38 -11.96
C TRP A 178 -17.33 -12.40 -10.54
N ASN A 179 -18.26 -13.32 -10.26
CA ASN A 179 -18.86 -13.48 -8.94
C ASN A 179 -17.79 -13.83 -7.89
N GLU A 180 -16.87 -14.74 -8.23
CA GLU A 180 -15.74 -15.09 -7.37
C GLU A 180 -14.84 -13.87 -7.11
N ALA A 181 -14.47 -13.12 -8.17
CA ALA A 181 -13.66 -11.91 -8.03
C ALA A 181 -14.32 -10.87 -7.12
N ALA A 182 -15.63 -10.67 -7.25
CA ALA A 182 -16.40 -9.76 -6.40
C ALA A 182 -16.39 -10.20 -4.92
N GLN A 183 -16.55 -11.50 -4.65
CA GLN A 183 -16.46 -12.02 -3.28
C GLN A 183 -15.05 -11.87 -2.69
N LEU A 184 -14.01 -12.16 -3.47
CA LEU A 184 -12.62 -12.01 -3.03
C LEU A 184 -12.28 -10.55 -2.73
N LYS A 185 -12.76 -9.61 -3.55
CA LYS A 185 -12.58 -8.18 -3.34
C LYS A 185 -13.28 -7.70 -2.06
N LYS A 186 -14.53 -8.12 -1.86
CA LYS A 186 -15.29 -7.86 -0.64
C LYS A 186 -14.58 -8.42 0.60
N ALA A 187 -14.02 -9.63 0.51
CA ALA A 187 -13.25 -10.24 1.59
C ALA A 187 -11.97 -9.44 1.90
N GLU A 188 -11.27 -8.95 0.88
CA GLU A 188 -10.08 -8.12 1.05
C GLU A 188 -10.38 -6.77 1.73
N GLU A 189 -11.52 -6.16 1.42
CA GLU A 189 -11.96 -4.93 2.09
C GLU A 189 -12.30 -5.16 3.57
N TYR A 190 -12.93 -6.29 3.90
CA TYR A 190 -13.12 -6.66 5.30
C TYR A 190 -11.81 -6.99 6.00
N ARG A 191 -10.85 -7.59 5.29
CA ARG A 191 -9.50 -7.81 5.84
C ARG A 191 -8.81 -6.48 6.14
N LEU A 192 -8.98 -5.49 5.28
CA LEU A 192 -8.47 -4.13 5.50
C LEU A 192 -9.12 -3.47 6.72
N LEU A 193 -10.45 -3.57 6.85
CA LEU A 193 -11.17 -3.09 8.04
C LEU A 193 -10.66 -3.79 9.31
N TYR A 194 -10.50 -5.11 9.28
CA TYR A 194 -9.93 -5.87 10.38
C TYR A 194 -8.53 -5.38 10.76
N VAL A 195 -7.65 -5.17 9.76
CA VAL A 195 -6.32 -4.59 10.00
C VAL A 195 -6.45 -3.25 10.72
N ALA A 196 -7.33 -2.36 10.27
CA ALA A 196 -7.55 -1.06 10.90
C ALA A 196 -8.07 -1.15 12.34
N MET A 197 -9.02 -2.05 12.62
CA MET A 197 -9.57 -2.28 13.95
C MET A 197 -8.49 -2.76 14.94
N THR A 198 -7.64 -3.69 14.50
CA THR A 198 -6.54 -4.25 15.31
C THR A 198 -5.37 -3.30 15.56
N ARG A 199 -5.40 -2.07 15.02
CA ARG A 199 -4.35 -1.08 15.32
C ARG A 199 -4.55 -0.42 16.69
N ALA A 200 -5.75 -0.55 17.28
CA ALA A 200 -6.08 0.01 18.58
C ALA A 200 -5.58 -0.87 19.72
N LYS A 201 -4.85 -0.30 20.69
CA LYS A 201 -4.43 -0.99 21.92
C LYS A 201 -5.42 -0.84 23.07
N ARG A 202 -6.06 0.32 23.20
CA ARG A 202 -6.92 0.65 24.34
C ARG A 202 -8.34 1.02 23.94
N LEU A 203 -8.50 1.85 22.91
CA LEU A 203 -9.81 2.28 22.44
C LEU A 203 -9.89 2.23 20.92
N LEU A 204 -10.94 1.57 20.44
CA LEU A 204 -11.38 1.63 19.06
C LEU A 204 -12.71 2.39 19.02
N TRP A 205 -12.75 3.50 18.30
CA TRP A 205 -13.97 4.24 18.04
C TRP A 205 -14.35 4.10 16.57
N MET A 206 -15.58 3.73 16.29
CA MET A 206 -16.10 3.49 14.94
C MET A 206 -17.36 4.31 14.75
N SER A 207 -17.51 4.98 13.61
CA SER A 207 -18.72 5.75 13.32
C SER A 207 -19.17 5.68 11.88
N ALA A 208 -20.49 5.79 11.73
CA ALA A 208 -21.20 5.91 10.48
C ALA A 208 -22.29 6.96 10.68
N ALA A 209 -22.36 7.94 9.78
CA ALA A 209 -23.34 9.01 9.85
C ALA A 209 -24.61 8.61 9.10
N HIS A 210 -25.78 8.96 9.63
CA HIS A 210 -27.05 8.72 8.92
C HIS A 210 -27.22 9.62 7.69
N LEU A 211 -26.65 10.83 7.74
CA LEU A 211 -26.68 11.82 6.67
C LEU A 211 -25.26 12.15 6.25
N GLY A 212 -24.98 12.11 4.95
CA GLY A 212 -23.67 12.43 4.41
C GLY A 212 -23.71 12.87 2.95
N PRO A 213 -22.65 13.51 2.45
CA PRO A 213 -22.53 13.91 1.05
C PRO A 213 -22.38 12.69 0.14
N PHE A 214 -22.68 12.85 -1.16
CA PHE A 214 -22.44 11.78 -2.15
C PHE A 214 -20.99 11.27 -2.13
N ARG A 215 -20.02 12.19 -2.15
CA ARG A 215 -18.59 11.89 -1.94
C ARG A 215 -18.00 12.88 -0.95
N TRP A 216 -17.26 12.38 0.04
CA TRP A 216 -16.58 13.21 1.04
C TRP A 216 -15.51 14.13 0.44
N ASN A 217 -14.94 13.77 -0.71
CA ASN A 217 -13.91 14.56 -1.41
C ASN A 217 -14.45 15.84 -2.08
N ILE A 218 -15.77 16.01 -2.17
CA ILE A 218 -16.40 17.16 -2.83
C ILE A 218 -16.81 18.25 -1.81
N VAL A 219 -16.73 17.94 -0.52
CA VAL A 219 -17.18 18.87 0.53
C VAL A 219 -16.25 20.08 0.61
N GLN A 220 -16.77 21.26 0.30
CA GLN A 220 -16.14 22.54 0.57
C GLN A 220 -16.89 23.24 1.71
N GLY A 221 -16.17 23.82 2.68
CA GLY A 221 -16.72 24.28 3.96
C GLY A 221 -17.74 25.41 3.90
N ASN A 222 -18.00 26.02 2.74
CA ASN A 222 -18.84 27.22 2.60
C ASN A 222 -20.11 27.02 1.75
N GLU A 223 -20.35 25.82 1.20
CA GLU A 223 -21.51 25.56 0.35
C GLU A 223 -22.59 24.73 1.06
N THR A 224 -23.86 24.98 0.74
CA THR A 224 -24.99 24.17 1.21
C THR A 224 -24.82 22.73 0.75
N MET A 225 -24.48 21.83 1.68
CA MET A 225 -24.27 20.42 1.40
C MET A 225 -25.60 19.73 1.12
N ASN A 226 -25.72 19.11 -0.06
CA ASN A 226 -26.82 18.17 -0.32
C ASN A 226 -26.51 16.86 0.41
N LEU A 227 -27.16 16.66 1.56
CA LEU A 227 -27.01 15.48 2.40
C LEU A 227 -28.01 14.42 1.96
N GLN A 228 -27.50 13.22 1.69
CA GLN A 228 -28.32 12.05 1.41
C GLN A 228 -28.26 11.08 2.59
N THR A 229 -29.32 10.27 2.73
CA THR A 229 -29.33 9.17 3.68
C THR A 229 -28.25 8.16 3.29
N LYS A 230 -27.36 7.82 4.22
CA LYS A 230 -26.35 6.79 4.02
C LYS A 230 -26.61 5.58 4.90
N MET A 231 -26.37 4.40 4.34
CA MET A 231 -26.41 3.17 5.10
C MET A 231 -25.05 2.93 5.78
N PRO A 232 -25.05 2.55 7.06
CA PRO A 232 -23.82 2.18 7.75
C PRO A 232 -23.23 0.91 7.14
N CYS A 233 -21.91 0.74 7.27
CA CYS A 233 -21.24 -0.50 6.88
C CYS A 233 -21.93 -1.71 7.53
N PRO A 234 -22.13 -2.85 6.82
CA PRO A 234 -22.81 -4.03 7.34
C PRO A 234 -22.24 -4.59 8.65
N VAL A 235 -20.97 -4.30 8.94
CA VAL A 235 -20.30 -4.71 10.19
C VAL A 235 -20.81 -3.93 11.40
N ILE A 236 -21.23 -2.67 11.23
CA ILE A 236 -21.72 -1.83 12.32
C ILE A 236 -22.94 -2.45 13.02
N PRO A 237 -24.06 -2.77 12.36
CA PRO A 237 -25.23 -3.34 13.06
C PRO A 237 -24.91 -4.68 13.74
N ILE A 238 -24.00 -5.49 13.17
CA ILE A 238 -23.54 -6.74 13.79
C ILE A 238 -22.79 -6.43 15.08
N LEU A 239 -21.84 -5.50 15.06
CA LEU A 239 -21.11 -5.08 16.26
C LEU A 239 -22.02 -4.45 17.31
N LYS A 240 -23.08 -3.73 16.91
CA LYS A 240 -24.08 -3.19 17.84
C LYS A 240 -24.83 -4.30 18.58
N ALA A 241 -25.15 -5.40 17.88
CA ALA A 241 -25.83 -6.54 18.46
C ALA A 241 -24.91 -7.32 19.43
N GLU A 242 -23.63 -7.49 19.08
CA GLU A 242 -22.63 -8.17 19.91
C GLU A 242 -22.18 -7.35 21.13
N PHE A 243 -22.07 -6.02 20.99
CA PHE A 243 -21.55 -5.11 22.02
C PHE A 243 -22.53 -3.97 22.36
N PRO A 244 -23.69 -4.26 22.97
CA PRO A 244 -24.71 -3.25 23.26
C PRO A 244 -24.26 -2.20 24.27
N GLN A 245 -23.35 -2.55 25.19
CA GLN A 245 -22.83 -1.65 26.24
C GLN A 245 -21.86 -0.58 25.69
N SER A 246 -21.29 -0.81 24.51
CA SER A 246 -20.30 0.07 23.87
C SER A 246 -20.93 1.14 22.98
N MET A 247 -22.27 1.20 22.95
CA MET A 247 -23.04 2.14 22.15
C MET A 247 -23.07 3.51 22.82
N MET A 248 -22.53 4.51 22.13
CA MET A 248 -22.74 5.91 22.46
C MET A 248 -23.87 6.44 21.58
N SER A 249 -24.98 6.81 22.22
CA SER A 249 -26.16 7.43 21.57
C SER A 249 -25.95 8.91 21.30
#